data_AF-A0A656K415-F1
#
_entry.id   AF-A0A656K415-F1
#
_cell.length_a   1.000
_cell.length_b   1.000
_cell.length_c   1.000
_cell.angle_alpha   90.00
_cell.angle_beta   90.00
_cell.angle_gamma   90.00
#
_symmetry.space_group_name_H-M   'P 1'
#
loop_
_entity.id
_entity.type
_entity.pdbx_description
1 polymer ?
#
loop_
_entity_poly.entity_id
_entity_poly.type
_entity_poly.pdbx_seq_one_letter_code
_entity_poly.pdbx_strand_id
1 'polypeptide(L)'
;KEFVEAGGYYWNSGMFLFRASRFLEELKKHDPDIYDTCLLTLERSVQDGDAVEIDASTFACCPDNSIDYAVMEKTQRACVVPLSAGWSDVGCWSSL
;
A
#
# COMPACT_ATOMS: atom_id res chain seq x y z
N LYS A 1 13.39 21.54 -2.48
CA LYS A 1 14.84 21.25 -2.51
C LYS A 1 15.40 20.96 -1.13
N GLU A 2 14.79 21.53 -0.09
CA GLU A 2 15.17 21.35 1.32
C GLU A 2 15.47 19.90 1.73
N PHE A 3 14.64 18.90 1.39
CA PHE A 3 14.91 17.51 1.75
C PHE A 3 16.14 16.88 1.06
N VAL A 4 16.41 17.27 -0.19
CA VAL A 4 17.59 16.79 -0.92
C VAL A 4 18.85 17.46 -0.37
N GLU A 5 18.76 18.75 -0.07
CA GLU A 5 19.88 19.55 0.45
C GLU A 5 20.21 19.20 1.91
N ALA A 6 19.20 18.88 2.73
CA ALA A 6 19.39 18.47 4.12
C ALA A 6 20.05 17.10 4.26
N GLY A 7 19.90 16.22 3.25
CA GLY A 7 20.34 14.84 3.33
C GLY A 7 19.55 14.02 4.36
N GLY A 8 19.76 12.70 4.40
CA GLY A 8 19.04 11.81 5.32
C GLY A 8 17.58 11.51 4.96
N TYR A 9 17.07 12.11 3.87
CA TYR A 9 15.79 11.76 3.26
C TYR A 9 16.00 10.85 2.05
N TYR A 10 15.08 9.91 1.87
CA TYR A 10 15.07 8.98 0.75
C TYR A 10 13.74 9.12 0.00
N TRP A 11 13.78 8.92 -1.32
CA TRP A 11 12.56 8.74 -2.08
C TRP A 11 11.93 7.40 -1.75
N ASN A 12 10.61 7.39 -1.59
CA ASN A 12 9.84 6.16 -1.50
C ASN A 12 9.70 5.56 -2.91
N SER A 13 10.20 4.34 -3.11
CA SER A 13 10.16 3.67 -4.41
C SER A 13 8.81 3.01 -4.72
N GLY A 14 7.83 3.06 -3.80
CA GLY A 14 6.55 2.36 -3.91
C GLY A 14 6.64 0.85 -3.70
N MET A 15 7.79 0.33 -3.26
CA MET A 15 7.98 -1.09 -2.96
C MET A 15 7.96 -1.34 -1.46
N PHE A 16 7.21 -2.35 -1.04
CA PHE A 16 7.08 -2.72 0.36
C PHE A 16 7.34 -4.21 0.57
N LEU A 17 7.93 -4.55 1.71
CA LEU A 17 8.09 -5.93 2.16
C LEU A 17 7.68 -6.01 3.62
N PHE A 18 6.67 -6.83 3.89
CA PHE A 18 6.17 -7.07 5.24
C PHE A 18 5.51 -8.44 5.34
N ARG A 19 5.40 -8.95 6.57
CA ARG A 19 4.55 -10.11 6.85
C ARG A 19 3.09 -9.71 6.69
N ALA A 20 2.31 -10.48 5.93
CA ALA A 20 0.89 -10.20 5.68
C ALA A 20 0.09 -9.90 6.97
N SER A 21 0.25 -10.73 8.02
CA SER A 21 -0.49 -10.49 9.27
C SER A 21 -0.12 -9.16 9.95
N ARG A 22 1.14 -8.72 9.86
CA ARG A 22 1.58 -7.45 10.43
C ARG A 22 0.99 -6.27 9.67
N PHE A 23 0.94 -6.37 8.36
CA PHE A 23 0.29 -5.36 7.54
C PHE A 23 -1.20 -5.26 7.85
N LEU A 24 -1.91 -6.40 7.96
CA LEU A 24 -3.32 -6.43 8.33
C LEU A 24 -3.59 -5.84 9.73
N GLU A 25 -2.71 -6.11 10.70
CA GLU A 25 -2.76 -5.50 12.04
C GLU A 25 -2.63 -3.97 11.98
N GLU A 26 -1.65 -3.44 11.23
CA GLU A 26 -1.42 -2.00 11.10
C GLU A 26 -2.52 -1.32 10.26
N LEU A 27 -2.99 -1.95 9.18
CA LEU A 27 -4.09 -1.46 8.35
C LEU A 27 -5.38 -1.33 9.17
N LYS A 28 -5.76 -2.37 9.91
CA LYS A 28 -6.93 -2.32 10.79
C LYS A 28 -6.85 -1.21 11.83
N LYS A 29 -5.65 -0.94 12.34
CA LYS A 29 -5.40 0.11 13.34
C LYS A 29 -5.50 1.52 12.75
N HIS A 30 -4.99 1.72 11.53
CA HIS A 30 -4.77 3.05 10.96
C HIS A 30 -5.78 3.48 9.90
N ASP A 31 -6.44 2.51 9.27
CA ASP A 31 -7.50 2.70 8.28
C ASP A 31 -8.49 1.51 8.35
N PRO A 32 -9.33 1.43 9.40
CA PRO A 32 -10.27 0.34 9.59
C PRO A 32 -11.31 0.25 8.47
N ASP A 33 -11.67 1.36 7.83
CA ASP A 33 -12.67 1.37 6.76
C ASP A 33 -12.19 0.58 5.54
N ILE A 34 -10.92 0.73 5.15
CA ILE A 34 -10.31 -0.10 4.09
C ILE A 34 -10.24 -1.56 4.53
N TYR A 35 -9.81 -1.81 5.77
CA TYR A 35 -9.67 -3.18 6.29
C TYR A 35 -11.00 -3.93 6.31
N ASP A 36 -12.03 -3.34 6.91
CA ASP A 36 -13.33 -3.97 7.10
C ASP A 36 -14.08 -4.10 5.76
N THR A 37 -13.95 -3.12 4.86
CA THR A 37 -14.54 -3.21 3.51
C THR A 37 -13.88 -4.31 2.69
N CYS A 38 -12.54 -4.39 2.67
CA CYS A 38 -11.84 -5.46 1.97
C CYS A 38 -12.18 -6.84 2.52
N LEU A 39 -12.31 -6.96 3.85
CA LEU A 39 -12.72 -8.22 4.49
C LEU A 39 -14.13 -8.62 4.07
N LEU A 40 -15.10 -7.70 4.14
CA LEU A 40 -16.47 -7.96 3.72
C LEU A 40 -16.57 -8.29 2.23
N THR A 41 -15.81 -7.59 1.39
CA THR A 41 -15.70 -7.90 -0.05
C THR A 41 -15.26 -9.34 -0.23
N LEU A 42 -14.19 -9.78 0.44
CA LEU A 42 -13.68 -11.14 0.31
C LEU A 42 -14.70 -12.17 0.81
N GLU A 43 -15.40 -11.91 1.93
CA GLU A 43 -16.46 -12.78 2.45
C GLU A 43 -17.64 -12.95 1.48
N ARG A 44 -17.93 -11.93 0.66
CA ARG A 44 -18.99 -11.94 -0.35
C ARG A 44 -18.54 -12.39 -1.73
N SER A 45 -17.23 -12.54 -1.93
CA SER A 45 -16.65 -12.94 -3.20
C SER A 45 -16.90 -14.41 -3.48
N VAL A 46 -16.98 -14.77 -4.76
CA VAL A 46 -17.20 -16.16 -5.17
C VAL A 46 -15.86 -16.81 -5.48
N GLN A 47 -15.61 -17.98 -4.91
CA GLN A 47 -14.42 -18.77 -5.20
C GLN A 47 -14.77 -19.91 -6.17
N ASP A 48 -14.05 -19.98 -7.29
CA ASP A 48 -14.13 -21.06 -8.27
C ASP A 48 -12.73 -21.63 -8.52
N GLY A 49 -12.43 -22.77 -7.89
CA GLY A 49 -11.10 -23.35 -7.86
C GLY A 49 -10.05 -22.38 -7.31
N ASP A 50 -9.07 -22.04 -8.13
CA ASP A 50 -7.98 -21.10 -7.81
C ASP A 50 -8.31 -19.64 -8.18
N ALA A 51 -9.50 -19.37 -8.70
CA ALA A 51 -9.97 -18.03 -9.02
C ALA A 51 -10.91 -17.48 -7.95
N VAL A 52 -10.80 -16.17 -7.70
CA VAL A 52 -11.71 -15.43 -6.83
C VAL A 52 -12.35 -14.31 -7.65
N GLU A 53 -13.67 -14.37 -7.81
CA GLU A 53 -14.48 -13.30 -8.38
C GLU A 53 -14.85 -12.32 -7.26
N ILE A 54 -14.21 -11.15 -7.28
CA ILE A 54 -14.37 -10.12 -6.26
C ILE A 54 -15.79 -9.53 -6.30
N ASP A 55 -16.47 -9.46 -5.14
CA ASP A 55 -17.75 -8.74 -5.03
C ASP A 55 -17.55 -7.25 -5.29
N ALA A 56 -17.82 -6.86 -6.55
CA ALA A 56 -17.64 -5.51 -7.04
C ALA A 56 -18.48 -4.48 -6.27
N SER A 57 -19.66 -4.87 -5.80
CA SER A 57 -20.58 -3.95 -5.14
C SER A 57 -20.04 -3.47 -3.79
N THR A 58 -19.53 -4.40 -2.97
CA THR A 58 -18.87 -4.05 -1.70
C THR A 58 -17.51 -3.41 -1.94
N PHE A 59 -16.74 -3.90 -2.91
CA PHE A 59 -15.41 -3.35 -3.19
C PHE A 59 -15.47 -1.87 -3.64
N ALA A 60 -16.51 -1.50 -4.39
CA ALA A 60 -16.73 -0.11 -4.80
C ALA A 60 -16.98 0.87 -3.63
N CYS A 61 -17.29 0.35 -2.44
CA CYS A 61 -17.43 1.16 -1.22
C CYS A 61 -16.09 1.35 -0.49
N CYS A 62 -15.01 0.68 -0.91
CA CYS A 62 -13.71 0.80 -0.28
C CYS A 62 -13.13 2.20 -0.51
N PRO A 63 -12.60 2.88 0.52
CA PRO A 63 -11.94 4.16 0.35
C PRO A 63 -10.81 4.09 -0.69
N ASP A 64 -10.79 5.04 -1.62
CA ASP A 64 -9.69 5.22 -2.58
C ASP A 64 -8.54 5.97 -1.88
N ASN A 65 -7.66 5.21 -1.24
CA ASN A 65 -6.50 5.75 -0.51
C ASN A 65 -5.28 4.85 -0.72
N SER A 66 -4.09 5.46 -0.78
CA SER A 66 -2.85 4.70 -0.95
C SER A 66 -2.37 4.11 0.37
N ILE A 67 -1.60 3.02 0.28
CA ILE A 67 -0.92 2.41 1.43
C ILE A 67 0.00 3.41 2.17
N ASP A 68 0.56 4.39 1.47
CA ASP A 68 1.44 5.41 2.04
C ASP A 68 0.70 6.21 3.11
N TYR A 69 -0.46 6.76 2.75
CA TYR A 69 -1.31 7.55 3.66
C TYR A 69 -2.10 6.68 4.64
N ALA A 70 -2.61 5.54 4.18
CA ALA A 70 -3.39 4.63 5.02
C ALA A 70 -2.55 4.08 6.18
N VAL A 71 -1.28 3.72 5.92
CA VAL A 71 -0.43 2.99 6.87
C VAL A 71 0.95 3.62 7.06
N MET A 72 1.71 3.88 5.99
CA MET A 72 3.17 4.10 6.12
C MET A 72 3.55 5.43 6.79
N GLU A 73 2.73 6.48 6.63
CA GLU A 73 2.93 7.74 7.36
C GLU A 73 2.62 7.64 8.86
N LYS A 74 1.81 6.65 9.27
CA LYS A 74 1.28 6.52 10.63
C LYS A 74 1.97 5.44 11.45
N THR A 75 2.53 4.43 10.79
CA THR A 75 3.15 3.29 11.46
C THR A 75 4.44 3.69 12.18
N GLN A 76 4.64 3.14 13.38
CA GLN A 76 5.90 3.30 14.13
C GLN A 76 6.87 2.12 13.90
N ARG A 77 6.55 1.24 12.95
CA ARG A 77 7.27 -0.03 12.72
C ARG A 77 7.92 -0.13 11.34
N ALA A 78 8.12 1.00 10.66
CA ALA A 78 8.76 1.06 9.36
C ALA A 78 10.30 1.04 9.49
N CYS A 79 10.95 0.44 8.49
CA CYS A 79 12.38 0.60 8.24
C CYS A 79 12.60 0.84 6.73
N VAL A 80 13.69 1.52 6.39
CA VAL A 80 14.06 1.84 5.00
C VAL A 80 15.35 1.12 4.65
N VAL A 81 15.38 0.49 3.49
CA VAL A 81 16.58 -0.11 2.90
C VAL A 81 16.98 0.73 1.69
N PRO A 82 18.14 1.42 1.71
CA PRO A 82 18.60 2.18 0.56
C PRO A 82 18.79 1.28 -0.66
N LEU A 83 18.33 1.74 -1.82
CA LEU A 83 18.40 1.01 -3.08
C LEU A 83 19.32 1.72 -4.07
N SER A 84 20.33 1.01 -4.57
CA SER A 84 21.22 1.46 -5.64
C SER A 84 21.13 0.52 -6.83
N ALA A 85 20.03 0.63 -7.59
CA ALA A 85 19.70 -0.30 -8.69
C ALA A 85 19.23 0.42 -9.98
N GLY A 86 19.53 1.71 -10.15
CA GLY A 86 19.11 2.48 -11.34
C GLY A 86 17.58 2.64 -11.44
N TRP A 87 16.91 2.77 -10.30
CA TRP A 87 15.45 2.84 -10.21
C TRP A 87 14.87 4.10 -10.90
N SER A 88 13.74 3.93 -11.59
CA SER A 88 12.90 4.98 -12.18
C SER A 88 11.44 4.55 -12.08
N ASP A 89 10.54 5.45 -11.70
CA ASP A 89 9.09 5.20 -11.63
C ASP A 89 8.38 5.36 -12.99
N VAL A 90 9.08 5.88 -14.00
CA VAL A 90 8.55 6.19 -15.34
C VAL A 90 7.24 7.00 -15.24
N GLY A 91 7.19 7.97 -14.31
CA GLY A 91 5.97 8.73 -14.03
C GLY A 91 5.46 9.62 -15.17
N CYS A 92 6.27 9.87 -16.21
CA CYS A 92 5.86 10.64 -17.40
C CYS A 92 6.78 10.37 -18.61
N TRP A 93 6.36 10.80 -19.81
CA TRP A 93 7.09 10.58 -21.08
C TRP A 93 8.54 11.09 -21.07
N SER A 94 8.84 12.16 -20.34
CA SER A 94 10.21 12.67 -20.20
C SER A 94 11.12 11.80 -19.32
N SER A 95 10.62 10.68 -18.82
CA SER A 95 11.37 9.70 -18.02
C SER A 95 11.98 8.57 -18.87
N LEU A 96 11.72 8.57 -20.20
CA LEU A 96 12.30 7.68 -21.21
C LEU A 96 13.44 8.38 -21.96
#